data_AF-A0A818AK17-F1
#
_entry.id   AF-A0A818AK17-F1
#
_cell.length_a   1.000
_cell.length_b   1.000
_cell.length_c   1.000
_cell.angle_alpha   90.00
_cell.angle_beta   90.00
_cell.angle_gamma   90.00
#
_symmetry.space_group_name_H-M   'P 1'
#
loop_
_entity.id
_entity.type
_entity.pdbx_description
1 polymer ?
#
loop_
_entity_poly.entity_id
_entity_poly.type
_entity_poly.pdbx_seq_one_letter_code
_entity_poly.pdbx_strand_id
1 'polypeptide(L)'
;MIKVAELFADEDKIVKERINAKNELESYIYLLRNQLKDLKTFFEELLSKEKSIITNAIENQIKWIDTNPNVKVDQFRKQKKQLETIILQIMSKIHGYNVNNTQSQSFQYYGEL
;
A
#
# COMPACT_ATOMS: atom_id res chain seq x y z
N MET A 1 26.16 -32.90 -11.50
CA MET A 1 25.77 -31.69 -12.27
C MET A 1 24.29 -31.30 -12.03
N ILE A 2 23.35 -32.24 -11.87
CA ILE A 2 21.91 -31.95 -11.61
C ILE A 2 21.69 -31.12 -10.33
N LYS A 3 22.32 -31.50 -9.20
CA LYS A 3 22.20 -30.78 -7.92
C LYS A 3 22.65 -29.31 -7.96
N VAL A 4 23.60 -29.00 -8.83
CA VAL A 4 24.14 -27.64 -8.98
C VAL A 4 23.17 -26.78 -9.79
N ALA A 5 22.56 -27.35 -10.84
CA ALA A 5 21.54 -26.67 -11.64
C ALA A 5 20.26 -26.37 -10.84
N GLU A 6 19.84 -27.29 -9.95
CA GLU A 6 18.68 -27.07 -9.07
C GLU A 6 18.93 -25.96 -8.04
N LEU A 7 20.13 -25.91 -7.43
CA LEU A 7 20.54 -24.85 -6.51
C LEU A 7 20.52 -23.46 -7.17
N PHE A 8 21.12 -23.34 -8.35
CA PHE A 8 21.10 -22.07 -9.10
C PHE A 8 19.69 -21.66 -9.50
N ALA A 9 18.83 -22.61 -9.88
CA ALA A 9 17.43 -22.32 -10.22
C ALA A 9 16.63 -21.80 -9.02
N ASP A 10 16.88 -22.29 -7.81
CA ASP A 10 16.18 -21.82 -6.61
C ASP A 10 16.72 -20.48 -6.11
N GLU A 11 18.03 -20.23 -6.21
CA GLU A 11 18.62 -18.91 -5.94
C GLU A 11 18.07 -17.84 -6.89
N ASP A 12 17.98 -18.14 -8.19
CA ASP A 12 17.41 -17.23 -9.20
C ASP A 12 15.93 -16.93 -8.92
N LYS A 13 15.15 -17.93 -8.50
CA LYS A 13 13.74 -17.73 -8.09
C LYS A 13 13.64 -16.77 -6.91
N ILE A 14 14.45 -16.95 -5.87
CA ILE A 14 14.40 -16.10 -4.67
C ILE A 14 14.76 -14.65 -5.01
N VAL A 15 15.77 -14.45 -5.86
CA VAL A 15 16.16 -13.11 -6.33
C VAL A 15 15.03 -12.47 -7.12
N LYS A 16 14.40 -13.22 -8.04
CA LYS A 16 13.27 -12.75 -8.84
C LYS A 16 12.06 -12.39 -7.97
N GLU A 17 11.69 -13.24 -7.03
CA GLU A 17 10.59 -12.98 -6.10
C GLU A 17 10.83 -11.74 -5.24
N ARG A 18 12.08 -11.53 -4.81
CA ARG A 18 12.46 -10.33 -4.05
C ARG A 18 12.29 -9.07 -4.87
N ILE A 19 12.76 -9.08 -6.13
CA ILE A 19 12.60 -7.94 -7.04
C ILE A 19 11.12 -7.66 -7.28
N ASN A 20 10.31 -8.70 -7.53
CA ASN A 20 8.88 -8.54 -7.72
C ASN A 20 8.19 -7.94 -6.48
N ALA A 21 8.48 -8.46 -5.28
CA ALA A 21 7.90 -7.95 -4.04
C ALA A 21 8.30 -6.49 -3.76
N LYS A 22 9.54 -6.11 -4.08
CA LYS A 22 9.98 -4.70 -4.02
C LYS A 22 9.21 -3.84 -5.02
N ASN A 23 9.14 -4.26 -6.28
CA ASN A 23 8.45 -3.52 -7.34
C ASN A 23 6.95 -3.33 -7.05
N GLU A 24 6.29 -4.32 -6.45
CA GLU A 24 4.91 -4.21 -6.01
C GLU A 24 4.72 -3.12 -4.94
N LEU A 25 5.61 -3.07 -3.96
CA LEU A 25 5.58 -2.05 -2.92
C LEU A 25 5.84 -0.65 -3.51
N GLU A 26 6.87 -0.49 -4.34
CA GLU A 26 7.19 0.78 -5.01
C GLU A 26 6.05 1.26 -5.90
N SER A 27 5.45 0.34 -6.67
CA SER A 27 4.32 0.64 -7.54
C SER A 27 3.09 1.10 -6.75
N TYR A 28 2.80 0.44 -5.62
CA TYR A 28 1.70 0.83 -4.74
C TYR A 28 1.94 2.20 -4.10
N ILE A 29 3.16 2.46 -3.63
CA ILE A 29 3.56 3.78 -3.11
C ILE A 29 3.38 4.87 -4.18
N TYR A 30 3.80 4.60 -5.41
CA TYR A 30 3.67 5.57 -6.50
C TYR A 30 2.22 5.86 -6.86
N LEU A 31 1.38 4.81 -6.91
CA LEU A 31 -0.06 4.94 -7.11
C LEU A 31 -0.67 5.85 -6.03
N LEU A 32 -0.40 5.59 -4.75
CA LEU A 32 -0.92 6.40 -3.64
C LEU A 32 -0.43 7.85 -3.71
N ARG A 33 0.84 8.06 -4.07
CA ARG A 33 1.40 9.40 -4.23
C ARG A 33 0.73 10.18 -5.35
N ASN A 34 0.41 9.52 -6.46
CA ASN A 34 -0.32 10.15 -7.56
C ASN A 34 -1.76 10.45 -7.15
N GLN A 35 -2.45 9.52 -6.51
CA GLN A 35 -3.80 9.75 -5.97
C GLN A 35 -3.86 10.90 -4.96
N LEU A 36 -2.82 11.11 -4.15
CA LEU A 36 -2.73 12.25 -3.23
C LEU A 36 -2.47 13.60 -3.92
N LYS A 37 -1.76 13.57 -5.06
CA LYS A 37 -1.48 14.76 -5.89
C LYS A 37 -2.69 15.14 -6.73
N ASP A 38 -3.33 14.15 -7.34
CA ASP A 38 -4.61 14.29 -8.03
C ASP A 38 -5.72 14.36 -6.98
N LEU A 39 -5.80 15.56 -6.40
CA LEU A 39 -6.76 16.06 -5.43
C LEU A 39 -8.22 15.98 -5.90
N LYS A 40 -8.65 15.05 -6.76
CA LYS A 40 -9.96 15.12 -7.45
C LYS A 40 -10.90 13.92 -7.32
N THR A 41 -10.52 12.80 -6.71
CA THR A 41 -11.41 11.62 -6.76
C THR A 41 -11.45 10.71 -5.54
N PHE A 42 -10.37 10.52 -4.77
CA PHE A 42 -10.36 9.56 -3.66
C PHE A 42 -10.05 10.17 -2.28
N PHE A 43 -9.37 11.32 -2.29
CA PHE A 43 -8.75 11.92 -1.12
C PHE A 43 -9.17 13.37 -0.88
N GLU A 44 -10.12 13.90 -1.65
CA GLU A 44 -10.71 15.23 -1.41
C GLU A 44 -11.40 15.31 -0.04
N GLU A 45 -12.01 14.21 0.40
CA GLU A 45 -12.70 14.11 1.69
C GLU A 45 -11.75 13.85 2.88
N LEU A 46 -10.44 13.71 2.64
CA LEU A 46 -9.48 13.59 3.75
C LEU A 46 -9.40 14.91 4.52
N LEU A 47 -9.56 14.84 5.84
CA LEU A 47 -9.12 15.95 6.67
C LEU A 47 -7.59 16.07 6.57
N SER A 48 -7.07 17.28 6.81
CA SER A 48 -5.64 17.60 6.71
C SER A 48 -4.75 16.64 7.51
N LYS A 49 -5.25 16.15 8.65
CA LYS A 49 -4.55 15.22 9.53
C LYS A 49 -4.34 13.86 8.86
N GLU A 50 -5.38 13.26 8.30
CA GLU A 50 -5.32 11.96 7.63
C GLU A 50 -4.43 12.05 6.38
N LYS A 51 -4.51 13.15 5.61
CA LYS A 51 -3.60 13.39 4.49
C LYS A 51 -2.13 13.42 4.92
N SER A 52 -1.82 14.06 6.04
CA SER A 52 -0.47 14.07 6.61
C SER A 52 -0.01 12.67 7.03
N ILE A 53 -0.90 11.87 7.65
CA ILE A 53 -0.57 10.49 8.04
C ILE A 53 -0.22 9.64 6.83
N ILE A 54 -1.00 9.70 5.74
CA ILE A 54 -0.71 8.95 4.51
C ILE A 54 0.61 9.41 3.90
N THR A 55 0.81 10.72 3.80
CA THR A 55 2.05 11.29 3.22
C THR A 55 3.28 10.82 4.00
N ASN A 56 3.23 10.89 5.33
CA ASN A 56 4.30 10.40 6.20
C ASN A 56 4.52 8.88 6.06
N ALA A 57 3.44 8.10 5.96
CA ALA A 57 3.54 6.65 5.76
C ALA A 57 4.23 6.31 4.43
N ILE A 58 3.88 7.00 3.35
CA ILE A 58 4.53 6.86 2.04
C ILE A 58 6.02 7.21 2.13
N GLU A 59 6.37 8.37 2.70
CA GLU A 59 7.77 8.79 2.81
C GLU A 59 8.61 7.83 3.67
N ASN A 60 8.03 7.32 4.75
CA ASN A 60 8.67 6.33 5.60
C ASN A 60 8.93 5.03 4.85
N GLN A 61 7.99 4.59 4.00
CA GLN A 61 8.19 3.39 3.19
C GLN A 61 9.25 3.58 2.11
N ILE A 62 9.30 4.74 1.45
CA ILE A 62 10.36 5.08 0.49
C ILE A 62 11.73 5.00 1.18
N LYS A 63 11.89 5.68 2.32
CA LYS A 63 13.14 5.63 3.12
C LYS A 63 13.48 4.20 3.55
N TRP A 64 12.47 3.41 3.92
CA TRP A 64 12.70 2.02 4.30
C TRP A 64 13.24 1.20 3.13
N ILE A 65 12.69 1.34 1.92
CA ILE A 65 13.19 0.64 0.73
C ILE A 65 14.63 1.06 0.40
N ASP A 66 14.93 2.36 0.47
CA ASP A 66 16.26 2.90 0.19
C ASP A 66 17.32 2.38 1.18
N THR A 67 16.94 2.22 2.45
CA THR A 67 17.83 1.69 3.50
C THR A 67 17.87 0.17 3.60
N ASN A 68 16.92 -0.53 2.96
CA ASN A 68 16.76 -1.98 3.02
C ASN A 68 16.68 -2.63 1.62
N PRO A 69 17.62 -2.39 0.69
CA PRO A 69 17.48 -2.81 -0.71
C PRO A 69 17.51 -4.33 -0.92
N ASN A 70 18.10 -5.09 0.01
CA ASN A 70 18.39 -6.52 -0.14
C ASN A 70 17.70 -7.43 0.89
N VAL A 71 16.65 -6.95 1.56
CA VAL A 71 15.88 -7.72 2.53
C VAL A 71 15.10 -8.88 1.90
N LYS A 72 14.59 -9.77 2.74
CA LYS A 72 13.84 -10.96 2.30
C LYS A 72 12.49 -10.57 1.68
N VAL A 73 11.98 -11.42 0.79
CA VAL A 73 10.66 -11.30 0.14
C VAL A 73 9.55 -10.99 1.16
N ASP A 74 9.53 -11.72 2.28
CA ASP A 74 8.53 -11.55 3.33
C ASP A 74 8.57 -10.19 4.02
N GLN A 75 9.74 -9.55 4.07
CA GLN A 75 9.86 -8.21 4.65
C GLN A 75 9.25 -7.15 3.72
N PHE A 76 9.49 -7.23 2.41
CA PHE A 76 8.80 -6.37 1.44
C PHE A 76 7.27 -6.56 1.50
N ARG A 77 6.80 -7.82 1.54
CA ARG A 77 5.37 -8.14 1.68
C ARG A 77 4.78 -7.59 2.99
N LYS A 78 5.51 -7.67 4.09
CA LYS A 78 5.08 -7.14 5.39
C LYS A 78 4.94 -5.62 5.35
N GLN A 79 5.89 -4.92 4.75
CA GLN A 79 5.82 -3.46 4.59
C GLN A 79 4.63 -3.03 3.73
N LYS A 80 4.39 -3.74 2.61
CA LYS A 80 3.20 -3.53 1.77
C LYS A 80 1.90 -3.68 2.57
N LYS A 81 1.75 -4.78 3.31
CA LYS A 81 0.57 -5.01 4.18
C LYS A 81 0.39 -3.93 5.25
N GLN A 82 1.49 -3.47 5.85
CA GLN A 82 1.44 -2.39 6.84
C GLN A 82 0.94 -1.08 6.22
N LEU A 83 1.45 -0.73 5.04
CA LEU A 83 0.98 0.45 4.31
C LEU A 83 -0.50 0.31 3.93
N GLU A 84 -0.91 -0.82 3.34
CA GLU A 84 -2.32 -1.11 3.02
C GLU A 84 -3.23 -0.99 4.24
N THR A 85 -2.80 -1.51 5.40
CA THR A 85 -3.56 -1.43 6.65
C THR A 85 -3.78 0.03 7.08
N ILE A 86 -2.75 0.86 7.00
CA ILE A 86 -2.85 2.30 7.33
C ILE A 86 -3.85 2.98 6.40
N ILE A 87 -3.76 2.72 5.08
CA ILE A 87 -4.68 3.28 4.10
C ILE A 87 -6.12 2.84 4.39
N LEU A 88 -6.35 1.54 4.60
CA LEU A 88 -7.68 1.00 4.90
C LEU A 88 -8.27 1.63 6.17
N GLN A 89 -7.48 1.77 7.25
CA GLN A 89 -7.92 2.41 8.48
C GLN A 89 -8.35 3.85 8.28
N ILE A 90 -7.64 4.59 7.42
CA ILE A 90 -7.96 5.97 7.10
C ILE A 90 -9.22 6.04 6.24
N MET A 91 -9.34 5.20 5.23
CA MET A 91 -10.55 5.12 4.40
C MET A 91 -11.80 4.76 5.23
N SER A 92 -11.69 3.81 6.15
CA SER A 92 -12.78 3.48 7.08
C SER A 92 -13.16 4.67 7.96
N LYS A 93 -12.19 5.49 8.40
CA LYS A 93 -12.48 6.71 9.14
C LYS A 93 -13.19 7.74 8.29
N ILE A 94 -12.83 7.94 7.03
CA ILE A 94 -13.48 8.91 6.13
C ILE A 94 -14.92 8.47 5.82
N HIS A 95 -15.11 7.24 5.37
CA HIS A 95 -16.43 6.72 5.05
C HIS A 95 -17.33 6.62 6.29
N GLY A 96 -16.79 6.18 7.44
CA GLY A 96 -17.51 6.16 8.70
C GLY A 96 -17.76 7.55 9.31
N TYR A 97 -16.88 8.52 9.06
CA TYR A 97 -17.09 9.93 9.42
C TYR A 97 -18.21 10.56 8.57
N ASN A 98 -18.28 10.23 7.27
CA ASN A 98 -19.36 10.69 6.40
C ASN A 98 -20.73 10.18 6.88
N VAL A 99 -20.86 8.92 7.31
CA VAL A 99 -22.13 8.38 7.84
C VAL A 99 -22.64 9.14 9.07
N ASN A 100 -21.75 9.72 9.89
CA ASN A 100 -22.15 10.48 11.08
C ASN A 100 -22.45 11.96 10.81
N ASN A 101 -22.07 12.50 9.65
CA ASN A 101 -22.33 13.89 9.26
C ASN A 101 -23.41 14.06 8.18
N THR A 102 -23.87 12.96 7.57
CA THR A 102 -25.05 12.95 6.71
C THR A 102 -26.17 12.13 7.35
N GLN A 103 -26.77 12.67 8.42
CA GLN A 103 -28.20 12.44 8.63
C GLN A 103 -28.96 13.13 7.49
N SER A 104 -29.01 12.45 6.34
CA SER A 104 -30.10 12.42 5.36
C SER A 104 -29.58 11.85 4.04
N GLN A 105 -30.10 10.68 3.69
CA GLN A 105 -30.09 10.03 2.36
C GLN A 105 -28.81 9.31 1.91
N SER A 106 -28.76 7.99 2.14
CA SER A 106 -28.76 6.95 1.08
C SER A 106 -28.25 5.59 1.61
N PHE A 107 -29.12 4.89 2.34
CA PHE A 107 -28.96 3.47 2.69
C PHE A 107 -29.20 2.55 1.47
N GLN A 108 -28.47 2.70 0.36
CA GLN A 108 -28.72 1.86 -0.83
C GLN A 108 -27.54 1.26 -1.58
N TYR A 109 -26.27 1.40 -1.15
CA TYR A 109 -25.16 0.93 -2.01
C TYR A 109 -24.32 -0.24 -1.52
N TYR A 110 -24.81 -1.09 -0.61
CA TYR A 110 -24.11 -2.32 -0.23
C TYR A 110 -25.02 -3.55 -0.17
N GLY A 111 -25.90 -3.69 -1.15
CA GLY A 111 -26.69 -4.89 -1.35
C GLY A 111 -26.80 -5.21 -2.82
N GLU A 112 -25.70 -5.64 -3.44
CA GLU A 112 -25.65 -6.57 -4.57
C GLU A 112 -24.21 -6.72 -5.08
N LEU A 113 -23.56 -7.80 -4.63
CA LEU A 113 -22.68 -8.67 -5.43
C LEU A 113 -22.76 -10.07 -4.82
#